data_AF-A0AAW2VB12-F1
#
_entry.id   AF-A0AAW2VB12-F1
#
_cell.length_a   1.000
_cell.length_b   1.000
_cell.length_c   1.000
_cell.angle_alpha   90.00
_cell.angle_beta   90.00
_cell.angle_gamma   90.00
#
_symmetry.space_group_name_H-M   'P 1'
#
loop_
_entity.id
_entity.type
_entity.pdbx_description
1 polymer ?
#
loop_
_entity_poly.entity_id
_entity_poly.type
_entity_poly.pdbx_seq_one_letter_code
_entity_poly.pdbx_strand_id
1 'polypeptide(L)'
;MAFCNSRLYLETLSPLGLMMYRLDTGQWEHIPAKFPRSLLDGYLVAGTQKRLFLVGRIGLYSTLQSMRIWELDHTKFVWVEVSRMPPRYFRALLRLSAERFECFGQDNLICFTSWNQGKGLLYDVDKKVWSWIAGCALQSYNSQMGFNLAYKVFESL
;
A
#
# COMPACT_ATOMS: atom_id res chain seq x y z
N MET A 1 -1.10 -7.59 5.21
CA MET A 1 -0.03 -8.48 5.71
C MET A 1 1.16 -8.32 4.79
N ALA A 2 2.37 -8.24 5.32
CA ALA A 2 3.60 -8.15 4.53
C ALA A 2 4.66 -9.10 5.07
N PHE A 3 5.48 -9.68 4.19
CA PHE A 3 6.55 -10.58 4.56
C PHE A 3 7.89 -10.03 4.05
N CYS A 4 8.84 -9.78 4.95
CA CYS A 4 10.20 -9.40 4.58
C CYS A 4 11.19 -9.84 5.67
N ASN A 5 12.42 -10.19 5.27
CA ASN A 5 13.51 -10.55 6.18
C ASN A 5 13.09 -11.57 7.28
N SER A 6 12.46 -12.68 6.88
CA SER A 6 11.98 -13.73 7.79
C SER A 6 11.03 -13.24 8.89
N ARG A 7 10.31 -12.15 8.62
CA ARG A 7 9.32 -11.56 9.52
C ARG A 7 8.01 -11.37 8.79
N LEU A 8 6.94 -11.81 9.43
CA LEU A 8 5.58 -11.60 8.95
C LEU A 8 4.94 -10.46 9.73
N TYR A 9 4.51 -9.42 9.03
CA TYR A 9 3.88 -8.24 9.61
C TYR A 9 2.37 -8.23 9.35
N LEU A 10 1.60 -8.00 10.40
CA LEU A 10 0.14 -7.99 10.37
C LEU A 10 -0.42 -6.77 11.10
N GLU A 11 -1.47 -6.21 10.52
CA GLU A 11 -2.28 -5.19 11.19
C GLU A 11 -3.28 -5.89 12.12
N THR A 12 -3.39 -5.41 13.35
CA THR A 12 -4.43 -5.85 14.29
C THR A 12 -5.59 -4.89 14.26
N LEU A 13 -6.82 -5.39 14.39
CA LEU A 13 -8.02 -4.56 14.35
C LEU A 13 -8.48 -4.08 15.73
N SER A 14 -8.12 -4.79 16.80
CA SER A 14 -8.50 -4.43 18.17
C SER A 14 -7.48 -4.99 19.19
N PRO A 15 -6.65 -4.13 19.82
CA PRO A 15 -6.44 -2.72 19.47
C PRO A 15 -5.83 -2.57 18.07
N LEU A 16 -6.05 -1.42 17.43
CA LEU A 16 -5.39 -1.10 16.16
C LEU A 16 -3.87 -1.00 16.38
N GLY A 17 -3.11 -1.86 15.72
CA GLY A 17 -1.69 -2.05 16.04
C GLY A 17 -0.94 -2.91 15.03
N LEU A 18 0.38 -2.96 15.15
CA LEU A 18 1.24 -3.69 14.25
C LEU A 18 1.85 -4.86 15.01
N MET A 19 1.60 -6.07 14.52
CA MET A 19 2.19 -7.30 15.04
C MET A 19 3.25 -7.83 14.07
N MET A 20 4.28 -8.45 14.63
CA MET A 20 5.34 -9.14 13.90
C MET A 20 5.42 -10.58 14.39
N TYR A 21 5.47 -11.52 13.47
CA TYR A 21 5.88 -12.89 13.76
C TYR A 21 7.31 -13.11 13.25
N ARG A 22 8.18 -13.53 14.16
CA ARG A 22 9.55 -13.94 13.87
C ARG A 22 9.60 -15.42 13.54
N LEU A 23 9.98 -15.77 12.31
CA LEU A 23 10.07 -17.17 11.88
C LEU A 23 11.27 -17.91 12.48
N ASP A 24 12.34 -17.19 12.81
CA ASP A 24 13.54 -17.73 13.46
C ASP A 24 13.28 -18.17 14.90
N THR A 25 12.50 -17.39 15.66
CA THR A 25 12.18 -17.70 17.05
C THR A 25 10.79 -18.31 17.24
N GLY A 26 9.93 -18.28 16.22
CA GLY A 26 8.55 -18.73 16.27
C GLY A 26 7.65 -17.89 17.18
N GLN A 27 7.98 -16.62 17.41
CA GLN A 27 7.31 -15.76 18.39
C GLN A 27 6.57 -14.58 17.75
N TRP A 28 5.48 -14.18 18.41
CA TRP A 28 4.72 -12.98 18.11
C TRP A 28 5.17 -11.81 18.98
N GLU A 29 5.29 -10.64 18.38
CA GLU A 29 5.61 -9.40 19.05
C GLU A 29 4.74 -8.25 18.60
N HIS A 30 4.41 -7.41 19.58
CA HIS A 30 3.76 -6.14 19.33
C HIS A 30 4.81 -5.07 19.01
N ILE A 31 4.65 -4.40 17.88
CA ILE A 31 5.47 -3.25 17.51
C ILE A 31 4.75 -1.99 18.00
N PRO A 32 5.40 -1.13 18.80
CA PRO A 32 4.79 0.08 19.34
C PRO A 32 4.62 1.21 18.31
N ALA A 33 4.47 0.88 17.02
CA ALA A 33 4.27 1.83 15.93
C ALA A 33 2.79 2.19 15.80
N LYS A 34 2.43 3.39 16.26
CA LYS A 34 1.05 3.90 16.16
C LYS A 34 0.72 4.26 14.72
N PHE A 35 -0.37 3.71 14.18
CA PHE A 35 -0.85 4.05 12.84
C PHE A 35 -1.11 5.56 12.69
N PRO A 36 -0.93 6.11 11.48
CA PRO A 36 -1.28 7.49 11.17
C PRO A 36 -2.72 7.82 11.59
N ARG A 37 -2.91 9.00 12.20
CA ARG A 37 -4.25 9.47 12.56
C ARG A 37 -5.13 9.62 11.31
N SER A 38 -6.40 9.27 11.45
CA SER A 38 -7.40 9.37 10.37
C SER A 38 -7.14 8.45 9.17
N LEU A 39 -6.38 7.36 9.39
CA LEU A 39 -6.29 6.24 8.44
C LEU A 39 -7.66 5.58 8.32
N LEU A 40 -8.17 5.52 7.08
CA LEU A 40 -9.44 4.89 6.74
C LEU A 40 -9.25 3.42 6.38
N ASP A 41 -8.33 3.16 5.46
CA ASP A 41 -7.92 1.84 5.02
C ASP A 41 -6.43 1.86 4.66
N GLY A 42 -5.76 0.73 4.91
CA GLY A 42 -4.31 0.59 4.82
C GLY A 42 -3.89 -0.79 4.30
N TYR A 43 -2.71 -0.82 3.70
CA TYR A 43 -2.04 -2.02 3.22
C TYR A 43 -0.58 -1.95 3.66
N LEU A 44 -0.12 -3.00 4.34
CA LEU A 44 1.31 -3.25 4.53
C LEU A 44 1.92 -3.79 3.25
N VAL A 45 3.04 -3.21 2.85
CA VAL A 45 3.82 -3.60 1.67
C VAL A 45 5.27 -3.83 2.07
N ALA A 46 5.80 -5.00 1.72
CA ALA A 46 7.21 -5.32 1.93
C ALA A 46 8.07 -4.58 0.90
N GLY A 47 9.15 -3.97 1.38
CA GLY A 47 10.18 -3.41 0.54
C GLY A 47 11.37 -4.35 0.34
N THR A 48 12.40 -3.88 -0.37
CA THR A 48 13.70 -4.57 -0.38
C THR A 48 14.29 -4.67 1.04
N GLN A 49 15.05 -5.74 1.28
CA GLN A 49 15.71 -6.02 2.56
C GLN A 49 14.71 -6.09 3.74
N LYS A 50 14.79 -5.11 4.66
CA LYS A 50 13.97 -5.02 5.88
C LYS A 50 12.91 -3.95 5.79
N ARG A 51 12.80 -3.23 4.67
CA ARG A 51 11.89 -2.09 4.54
C ARG A 51 10.45 -2.58 4.65
N LEU A 52 9.66 -1.83 5.39
CA LEU A 52 8.22 -2.06 5.52
C LEU A 52 7.50 -0.74 5.27
N PHE A 53 6.57 -0.76 4.33
CA PHE A 53 5.73 0.37 4.02
C PHE A 53 4.31 0.15 4.51
N LEU A 54 3.69 1.23 4.96
CA LEU A 54 2.26 1.36 5.10
C LEU A 54 1.79 2.24 3.95
N VAL A 55 0.82 1.76 3.20
CA VAL A 55 0.15 2.51 2.14
C VAL A 55 -1.29 2.67 2.54
N GLY A 56 -1.80 3.89 2.61
CA GLY A 56 -3.13 4.08 3.17
C GLY A 56 -3.81 5.38 2.84
N ARG A 57 -5.13 5.33 2.88
CA ARG A 57 -5.98 6.49 2.67
C ARG A 57 -6.20 7.22 3.98
N ILE A 58 -5.89 8.51 3.98
CA ILE A 58 -6.21 9.43 5.07
C ILE A 58 -7.45 10.22 4.67
N GLY A 59 -8.43 10.32 5.56
CA GLY A 59 -9.62 11.14 5.36
C GLY A 59 -9.87 12.11 6.50
N LEU A 60 -10.08 13.38 6.19
CA LEU A 60 -10.56 14.39 7.13
C LEU A 60 -11.98 14.82 6.71
N TYR A 61 -12.94 14.75 7.65
CA TYR A 61 -14.32 15.22 7.47
C TYR A 61 -14.97 14.81 6.14
N SER A 62 -14.95 13.50 5.83
CA SER A 62 -15.54 12.80 4.66
C SER A 62 -15.20 13.33 3.24
N THR A 63 -14.58 14.49 3.11
CA THR A 63 -14.42 15.25 1.86
C THR A 63 -12.95 15.45 1.47
N LEU A 64 -12.03 15.47 2.45
CA LEU A 64 -10.61 15.64 2.22
C LEU A 64 -9.89 14.31 2.35
N GLN A 65 -9.81 13.56 1.24
CA GLN A 65 -9.09 12.30 1.20
C GLN A 65 -7.78 12.41 0.43
N SER A 66 -6.76 11.69 0.90
CA SER A 66 -5.45 11.58 0.25
C SER A 66 -4.89 10.18 0.44
N MET A 67 -4.19 9.67 -0.58
CA MET A 67 -3.42 8.43 -0.45
C MET A 67 -1.98 8.78 -0.08
N ARG A 68 -1.43 8.12 0.93
CA ARG A 68 -0.07 8.38 1.42
C ARG A 68 0.69 7.07 1.65
N ILE A 69 2.01 7.20 1.64
CA ILE A 69 2.95 6.11 1.84
C ILE A 69 3.84 6.51 3.01
N TRP A 70 3.95 5.61 3.99
CA TRP A 70 4.86 5.72 5.12
C TRP A 70 5.82 4.54 5.12
N GLU A 71 7.04 4.77 5.58
CA GLU A 71 8.04 3.74 5.84
C GLU A 71 8.22 3.59 7.36
N LEU A 72 8.35 2.35 7.84
CA LEU A 72 8.61 2.08 9.25
C LEU A 72 10.08 2.36 9.56
N ASP A 73 10.34 3.33 10.45
CA ASP A 73 11.64 3.46 11.09
C ASP A 73 11.78 2.33 12.12
N HIS A 74 12.60 1.32 11.81
CA HIS A 74 12.80 0.16 12.69
C HIS A 74 13.60 0.46 13.97
N THR A 75 14.26 1.61 14.06
CA THR A 75 14.99 2.03 15.26
C THR A 75 14.06 2.74 16.22
N LYS A 76 13.18 3.61 15.71
CA LYS A 76 12.26 4.42 16.52
C LYS A 76 10.86 3.82 16.64
N PHE A 77 10.54 2.82 15.82
CA PHE A 77 9.20 2.25 15.65
C PHE A 77 8.14 3.31 15.36
N VAL A 78 8.42 4.19 14.40
CA VAL A 78 7.49 5.23 13.95
C VAL A 78 7.30 5.17 12.44
N TRP A 79 6.08 5.49 12.00
CA TRP A 79 5.77 5.65 10.58
C TRP A 79 6.24 7.01 10.08
N VAL A 80 7.17 7.02 9.15
CA VAL A 80 7.70 8.23 8.52
C VAL A 80 7.07 8.38 7.14
N GLU A 81 6.38 9.49 6.89
CA GLU A 81 5.75 9.72 5.59
C GLU A 81 6.82 9.94 4.52
N VAL A 82 6.82 9.12 3.47
CA VAL A 82 7.81 9.19 2.39
C VAL A 82 7.23 9.75 1.09
N SER A 83 5.91 9.64 0.88
CA SER A 83 5.27 10.15 -0.33
C SER A 83 3.77 10.38 -0.13
N ARG A 84 3.24 11.35 -0.88
CA ARG A 84 1.79 11.59 -1.02
C ARG A 84 1.42 11.45 -2.49
N MET A 85 0.36 10.69 -2.77
CA MET A 85 -0.15 10.58 -4.12
C MET A 85 -0.65 11.94 -4.61
N PRO A 86 -0.13 12.46 -5.74
CA PRO A 86 -0.62 13.72 -6.29
C PRO A 86 -2.15 13.66 -6.59
N PRO A 87 -2.90 14.75 -6.34
CA PRO A 87 -4.38 14.76 -6.50
C PRO A 87 -4.88 14.40 -7.90
N ARG A 88 -4.06 14.60 -8.94
CA ARG A 88 -4.38 14.19 -10.32
C ARG A 88 -4.46 12.67 -10.47
N TYR A 89 -3.56 11.94 -9.81
CA TYR A 89 -3.55 10.48 -9.84
C TYR A 89 -4.66 9.93 -8.95
N PHE A 90 -4.85 10.52 -7.77
CA PHE A 90 -5.94 10.12 -6.87
C PHE A 90 -7.31 10.18 -7.57
N ARG A 91 -7.65 11.32 -8.19
CA ARG A 91 -8.93 11.47 -8.92
C ARG A 91 -9.06 10.56 -10.15
N ALA A 92 -7.94 10.23 -10.79
CA ALA A 92 -7.94 9.37 -11.98
C ALA A 92 -8.01 7.87 -11.65
N LEU A 93 -7.49 7.47 -10.49
CA LEU A 93 -7.48 6.09 -10.00
C LEU A 93 -8.73 5.78 -9.17
N LEU A 94 -9.10 6.69 -8.27
CA LEU A 94 -10.23 6.59 -7.34
C LEU A 94 -11.22 7.71 -7.67
N ARG A 95 -12.12 7.44 -8.61
CA ARG A 95 -13.08 8.42 -9.10
C ARG A 95 -14.06 8.81 -8.00
N LEU A 96 -14.45 7.84 -7.19
CA LEU A 96 -15.24 8.05 -5.98
C LEU A 96 -14.36 7.84 -4.75
N SER A 97 -14.54 8.67 -3.74
CA SER A 97 -13.73 8.62 -2.51
C SER A 97 -13.90 7.30 -1.73
N ALA A 98 -15.06 6.66 -1.83
CA ALA A 98 -15.35 5.38 -1.21
C ALA A 98 -14.97 4.15 -2.08
N GLU A 99 -14.36 4.35 -3.25
CA GLU A 99 -13.93 3.21 -4.07
C GLU A 99 -12.86 2.40 -3.35
N ARG A 100 -13.05 1.07 -3.33
CA ARG A 100 -12.01 0.17 -2.85
C ARG A 100 -10.79 0.25 -3.76
N PHE A 101 -9.63 0.32 -3.15
CA PHE A 101 -8.34 0.21 -3.85
C PHE A 101 -7.63 -1.03 -3.36
N GLU A 102 -6.70 -1.51 -4.17
CA GLU A 102 -5.74 -2.51 -3.75
C GLU A 102 -4.34 -2.00 -3.98
N CYS A 103 -3.42 -2.55 -3.19
CA CYS A 103 -2.04 -2.15 -3.17
C CYS A 103 -1.16 -3.39 -3.09
N PHE A 104 -0.12 -3.42 -3.92
CA PHE A 104 0.89 -4.46 -3.96
C PHE A 104 2.26 -3.82 -3.96
N GLY A 105 3.26 -4.57 -3.55
CA GLY A 105 4.63 -4.17 -3.81
C GLY A 105 5.52 -5.36 -4.09
N GLN A 106 6.57 -5.05 -4.83
CA GLN A 106 7.65 -5.92 -5.24
C GLN A 106 8.88 -5.03 -5.22
N ASP A 107 9.91 -5.49 -4.53
CA ASP A 107 11.09 -4.68 -4.23
C ASP A 107 10.72 -3.31 -3.65
N ASN A 108 11.12 -2.21 -4.27
CA ASN A 108 10.78 -0.84 -3.84
C ASN A 108 9.74 -0.19 -4.77
N LEU A 109 8.99 -1.00 -5.51
CA LEU A 109 7.87 -0.56 -6.33
C LEU A 109 6.55 -0.82 -5.60
N ILE A 110 5.67 0.18 -5.61
CA ILE A 110 4.34 0.09 -5.01
C ILE A 110 3.31 0.34 -6.10
N CYS A 111 2.48 -0.66 -6.37
CA CYS A 111 1.41 -0.63 -7.35
C CYS A 111 0.06 -0.40 -6.68
N PHE A 112 -0.75 0.46 -7.29
CA PHE A 112 -2.11 0.78 -6.87
C PHE A 112 -3.09 0.45 -8.01
N THR A 113 -4.17 -0.23 -7.66
CA THR A 113 -5.25 -0.54 -8.61
C THR A 113 -6.61 -0.17 -8.00
N SER A 114 -7.57 0.16 -8.85
CA SER A 114 -8.97 0.25 -8.45
C SER A 114 -9.82 -0.70 -9.27
N TRP A 115 -10.83 -1.27 -8.62
CA TRP A 115 -11.70 -2.29 -9.23
C TRP A 115 -12.51 -1.76 -10.41
N ASN A 116 -12.79 -0.46 -10.40
CA ASN A 116 -13.74 0.15 -11.32
C ASN A 116 -13.08 0.82 -12.54
N GLN A 117 -11.85 1.33 -12.38
CA GLN A 117 -11.22 2.12 -13.45
C GLN A 117 -10.34 1.29 -14.36
N GLY A 118 -9.88 0.12 -13.90
CA GLY A 118 -9.05 -0.73 -14.74
C GLY A 118 -7.66 -0.15 -15.02
N LYS A 119 -7.20 0.78 -14.19
CA LYS A 119 -5.91 1.47 -14.30
C LYS A 119 -4.99 1.02 -13.17
N GLY A 120 -3.73 0.80 -13.49
CA GLY A 120 -2.65 0.57 -12.53
C GLY A 120 -1.75 1.79 -12.43
N LEU A 121 -1.50 2.27 -11.22
CA LEU A 121 -0.55 3.35 -10.94
C LEU A 121 0.64 2.78 -10.16
N LEU A 122 1.84 3.12 -10.58
CA LEU A 122 3.08 2.69 -9.96
C LEU A 122 3.73 3.87 -9.24
N TYR A 123 4.28 3.60 -8.06
CA TYR A 123 5.22 4.47 -7.37
C TYR A 123 6.56 3.75 -7.21
N ASP A 124 7.61 4.33 -7.78
CA ASP A 124 8.99 3.91 -7.56
C ASP A 124 9.52 4.67 -6.34
N VAL A 125 9.73 3.97 -5.22
CA VAL A 125 10.13 4.57 -3.94
C VAL A 125 11.53 5.17 -4.02
N ASP A 126 12.44 4.53 -4.76
CA ASP A 126 13.84 4.94 -4.83
C ASP A 126 14.01 6.15 -5.74
N LYS A 127 13.31 6.18 -6.88
CA LYS A 127 13.29 7.33 -7.80
C LYS A 127 12.33 8.42 -7.36
N LYS A 128 11.40 8.13 -6.45
CA LYS A 128 10.30 9.02 -6.01
C LYS A 128 9.41 9.48 -7.16
N VAL A 129 9.14 8.58 -8.11
CA VAL A 129 8.38 8.88 -9.33
C VAL A 129 7.06 8.11 -9.33
N TRP A 130 6.00 8.77 -9.80
CA TRP A 130 4.69 8.19 -10.03
C TRP A 130 4.44 8.05 -11.53
N SER A 131 4.10 6.85 -11.99
CA SER A 131 3.84 6.55 -13.41
C SER A 131 2.64 5.62 -13.58
N TRP A 132 1.89 5.77 -14.67
CA TRP A 132 0.87 4.80 -15.03
C TRP A 132 1.51 3.54 -15.62
N ILE A 133 0.96 2.37 -15.31
CA ILE A 133 1.36 1.12 -15.93
C ILE A 133 0.77 1.08 -17.35
N ALA A 134 1.66 1.12 -18.36
CA ALA A 134 1.26 1.03 -19.76
C ALA A 134 0.64 -0.35 -20.07
N GLY A 135 -0.37 -0.40 -20.94
CA GLY A 135 -1.06 -1.64 -21.30
C GLY A 135 -2.15 -2.09 -20.31
N CYS A 136 -2.26 -1.45 -19.15
CA CYS A 136 -3.37 -1.67 -18.22
C CYS A 136 -4.59 -0.82 -18.64
N ALA A 137 -5.18 -1.15 -19.80
CA ALA A 137 -6.48 -0.65 -20.22
C ALA A 137 -7.50 -1.78 -20.03
N LEU A 138 -7.87 -2.03 -18.78
CA LEU A 138 -8.88 -3.05 -18.49
C LEU A 138 -10.24 -2.49 -18.88
N GLN A 139 -10.69 -2.84 -20.09
CA GLN A 139 -12.09 -2.68 -20.47
C GLN A 139 -12.94 -3.55 -19.54
N SER A 140 -13.51 -2.92 -18.51
CA SER A 140 -14.80 -3.17 -17.83
C SER A 140 -15.49 -4.55 -17.92
N TYR A 141 -14.76 -5.66 -18.02
CA TYR A 141 -15.29 -7.01 -17.98
C TYR A 141 -14.62 -7.75 -16.82
N ASN A 142 -15.35 -7.78 -15.70
CA ASN A 142 -15.00 -8.37 -14.41
C ASN A 142 -13.78 -7.74 -13.71
N SER A 143 -14.04 -7.02 -12.61
CA SER A 143 -13.04 -6.41 -11.72
C SER A 143 -11.96 -7.39 -11.23
N GLN A 144 -12.31 -8.66 -11.03
CA GLN A 144 -11.37 -9.73 -10.67
C GLN A 144 -10.35 -10.06 -11.77
N MET A 145 -10.76 -10.03 -13.04
CA MET A 145 -9.84 -10.23 -14.18
C MET A 145 -8.88 -9.05 -14.30
N GLY A 146 -9.38 -7.84 -14.03
CA GLY A 146 -8.59 -6.63 -14.02
C GLY A 146 -7.46 -6.65 -13.00
N PHE A 147 -7.79 -7.00 -11.77
CA PHE A 147 -6.83 -7.22 -10.71
C PHE A 147 -5.71 -8.20 -11.11
N ASN A 148 -6.09 -9.40 -11.58
CA ASN A 148 -5.13 -10.45 -11.92
C ASN A 148 -4.18 -10.03 -13.04
N LEU A 149 -4.65 -9.24 -14.01
CA LEU A 149 -3.82 -8.76 -15.10
C LEU A 149 -2.85 -7.66 -14.64
N ALA A 150 -3.31 -6.69 -13.87
CA ALA A 150 -2.45 -5.64 -13.32
C ALA A 150 -1.37 -6.22 -12.40
N TYR A 151 -1.74 -7.22 -11.59
CA TYR A 151 -0.80 -7.97 -10.77
C TYR A 151 0.23 -8.73 -11.62
N LYS A 152 -0.19 -9.46 -12.66
CA LYS A 152 0.72 -10.16 -13.58
C LYS A 152 1.67 -9.21 -14.32
N VAL A 153 1.17 -8.05 -14.77
CA VAL A 153 2.02 -7.03 -15.40
C VAL A 153 3.03 -6.51 -14.39
N PHE A 154 2.60 -6.24 -13.15
CA PHE A 154 3.49 -5.81 -12.09
C PHE A 154 4.58 -6.84 -11.76
N GLU A 155 4.26 -8.14 -11.71
CA GLU A 155 5.27 -9.21 -11.52
C GLU A 155 6.28 -9.30 -12.68
N SER A 156 5.93 -8.81 -13.87
CA SER A 156 6.82 -8.82 -15.04
C SER A 156 7.76 -7.60 -15.14
N LEU A 157 7.59 -6.61 -14.26
CA LEU A 157 8.43 -5.41 -14.18
C LEU A 157 9.63 -5.64 -13.27
#